data_AF-A0A9C8ZYA6-F1
#
_entry.id   AF-A0A9C8ZYA6-F1
#
_cell.length_a   1.000
_cell.length_b   1.000
_cell.length_c   1.000
_cell.angle_alpha   90.00
_cell.angle_beta   90.00
_cell.angle_gamma   90.00
#
_symmetry.space_group_name_H-M   'P 1'
#
loop_
_entity.id
_entity.type
_entity.pdbx_description
1 polymer ?
#
loop_
_entity_poly.entity_id
_entity_poly.type
_entity_poly.pdbx_seq_one_letter_code
_entity_poly.pdbx_strand_id
1 'polypeptide(L)' 'MSKSSNYRIRVEPELHQEFLDVCKADDRPAAQVIREFMKNYVLNHRQGLQAELFVAEEPERYNSRRKQNG' A
#
# COMPACT_ATOMS: atom_id res chain seq x y z
N MET A 1 -5.79 21.31 5.21
CA MET A 1 -5.05 21.67 3.98
C MET A 1 -4.01 20.59 3.70
N SER A 2 -4.26 19.71 2.73
CA SER A 2 -3.28 18.69 2.35
C SER A 2 -2.23 19.31 1.43
N LYS A 3 -0.99 19.47 1.91
CA LYS A 3 0.13 19.95 1.10
C LYS A 3 0.41 18.93 -0.01
N SER A 4 0.37 19.36 -1.27
CA SER A 4 0.90 18.60 -2.40
C SER A 4 2.43 18.68 -2.40
N SER A 5 3.11 17.54 -2.45
CA SER A 5 4.55 17.46 -2.70
C SER A 5 4.81 17.21 -4.19
N ASN A 6 5.87 17.82 -4.73
CA ASN A 6 6.33 17.53 -6.09
C ASN A 6 7.20 16.27 -6.09
N TYR A 7 6.94 15.35 -7.01
CA TYR A 7 7.71 14.13 -7.19
C TYR A 7 8.37 14.16 -8.58
N ARG A 8 9.70 14.06 -8.62
CA ARG A 8 10.50 14.08 -9.85
C ARG A 8 11.32 12.80 -9.94
N ILE A 9 11.15 12.07 -11.03
CA ILE A 9 11.90 10.84 -11.33
C ILE A 9 12.60 11.02 -12.67
N ARG A 10 13.80 10.46 -12.82
CA ARG A 10 14.43 10.26 -14.12
C ARG A 10 14.22 8.81 -14.53
N VAL A 11 13.82 8.60 -15.77
CA VAL A 11 13.58 7.29 -16.38
C VAL A 11 14.17 7.31 -17.79
N GLU A 12 14.32 6.13 -18.38
CA GLU A 12 14.74 6.02 -19.78
C GLU A 12 13.74 6.75 -20.70
N PRO A 13 14.22 7.51 -21.72
CA PRO A 13 13.34 8.28 -22.60
C PRO A 13 12.28 7.44 -23.32
N GLU A 14 12.66 6.23 -23.74
CA GLU A 14 11.76 5.30 -24.43
C GLU A 14 10.63 4.83 -23.51
N LEU A 15 10.96 4.44 -22.28
CA LEU A 15 9.96 4.06 -21.26
C LEU A 15 9.00 5.22 -20.93
N HIS A 16 9.52 6.45 -20.87
CA HIS A 16 8.67 7.62 -20.65
C HIS A 16 7.68 7.83 -21.80
N GLN A 17 8.15 7.68 -23.04
CA GLN A 17 7.31 7.83 -24.23
C GLN A 17 6.22 6.76 -24.29
N GLU A 18 6.59 5.49 -24.11
CA GLU A 18 5.63 4.38 -24.08
C GLU A 18 4.57 4.57 -23.00
N PHE A 19 4.98 4.98 -21.80
CA PHE A 19 4.05 5.24 -20.71
C PHE A 19 3.04 6.35 -21.04
N LEU A 20 3.50 7.43 -21.68
CA LEU A 20 2.62 8.53 -22.11
C LEU A 20 1.68 8.11 -23.24
N ASP A 21 2.15 7.31 -24.18
CA ASP A 21 1.35 6.84 -25.31
C ASP A 21 0.21 5.94 -24.83
N VAL A 22 0.48 5.03 -23.89
CA VAL A 22 -0.56 4.19 -23.25
C VAL A 22 -1.54 5.05 -22.46
N CYS A 23 -1.04 5.99 -21.63
CA CYS A 23 -1.93 6.90 -20.89
C CYS A 23 -2.87 7.69 -21.81
N LYS A 24 -2.36 8.13 -22.97
CA LYS A 24 -3.14 8.86 -23.96
C LYS A 24 -4.17 7.96 -24.65
N ALA A 25 -3.80 6.72 -25.00
CA ALA A 25 -4.71 5.75 -25.58
C ALA A 25 -5.88 5.41 -24.63
N ASP A 26 -5.61 5.38 -23.33
CA ASP A 26 -6.60 5.13 -22.28
C ASP A 26 -7.43 6.37 -21.89
N ASP A 27 -7.12 7.56 -22.42
CA ASP A 27 -7.67 8.86 -22.02
C ASP A 27 -7.50 9.15 -20.51
N ARG A 28 -6.33 8.79 -19.96
CA ARG A 28 -6.01 8.94 -18.53
C ARG A 28 -4.80 9.84 -18.32
N PRO A 29 -4.89 10.84 -17.42
CA PRO A 29 -3.73 11.64 -17.07
C PRO A 29 -2.62 10.78 -16.44
N ALA A 30 -1.40 10.85 -16.95
CA ALA A 30 -0.23 10.13 -16.42
C ALA A 30 -0.05 10.28 -14.90
N ALA A 31 -0.27 11.50 -14.38
CA ALA A 31 -0.18 11.76 -12.95
C ALA A 31 -1.25 11.02 -12.13
N GLN A 32 -2.43 10.75 -12.69
CA GLN A 32 -3.45 9.92 -12.05
C GLN A 32 -2.98 8.46 -11.97
N VAL A 33 -2.49 7.91 -13.09
CA VAL A 33 -1.99 6.53 -13.17
C VAL A 33 -0.85 6.31 -12.15
N ILE A 34 0.12 7.22 -12.10
CA ILE A 34 1.23 7.15 -11.12
C ILE A 34 0.70 7.20 -9.67
N ARG A 35 -0.26 8.09 -9.36
CA ARG A 35 -0.83 8.15 -8.01
C ARG A 35 -1.55 6.87 -7.62
N GLU A 36 -2.30 6.27 -8.54
CA GLU A 36 -2.97 4.99 -8.30
C GLU A 36 -1.97 3.85 -8.14
N PHE A 37 -0.94 3.79 -8.99
CA PHE A 37 0.14 2.82 -8.87
C PHE A 37 0.83 2.91 -7.50
N MET A 38 1.17 4.13 -7.06
CA MET A 38 1.76 4.35 -5.73
C MET A 38 0.83 3.90 -4.60
N LYS A 39 -0.48 4.22 -4.67
CA LYS A 39 -1.45 3.79 -3.66
C LYS A 39 -1.51 2.26 -3.58
N ASN A 40 -1.58 1.58 -4.72
CA ASN A 40 -1.62 0.13 -4.80
C ASN A 40 -0.32 -0.50 -4.29
N TYR A 41 0.83 0.06 -4.67
CA TYR A 41 2.13 -0.37 -4.16
C TYR A 41 2.18 -0.27 -2.63
N VAL A 42 1.79 0.88 -2.07
CA VAL A 42 1.77 1.08 -0.61
C VAL A 42 0.79 0.13 0.07
N LEU A 43 -0.41 -0.07 -0.47
CA LEU A 43 -1.40 -0.98 0.09
C LEU A 43 -0.86 -2.41 0.17
N ASN A 44 -0.33 -2.92 -0.94
CA ASN A 44 0.15 -4.29 -1.06
C ASN A 44 1.37 -4.55 -0.15
N HIS A 45 2.23 -3.56 0.05
CA HIS A 45 3.45 -3.74 0.83
C HIS A 45 3.31 -3.35 2.31
N ARG A 46 2.32 -2.51 2.68
CA ARG A 46 2.02 -2.22 4.10
C ARG A 46 1.23 -3.33 4.77
N GLN A 47 0.46 -4.13 4.02
CA GLN A 47 -0.25 -5.28 4.59
C GLN A 47 0.71 -6.35 5.14
N GLY A 48 1.91 -6.49 4.57
CA GLY A 48 2.98 -7.31 5.17
C GLY A 48 3.46 -6.80 6.53
N LEU A 49 3.54 -5.47 6.72
CA LEU A 49 3.90 -4.84 8.00
C LEU A 49 2.76 -4.86 9.04
N GLN A 50 1.49 -4.91 8.62
CA GLN A 50 0.36 -5.07 9.55
C GLN A 50 0.06 -6.54 9.89
N ALA A 51 0.32 -7.49 9.00
CA ALA A 51 0.15 -8.91 9.29
C ALA A 51 1.00 -9.37 10.49
N GLU A 52 2.21 -8.81 10.65
CA GLU A 52 3.06 -9.05 11.82
C GLU A 52 2.52 -8.42 13.12
N LEU A 53 1.70 -7.36 13.04
CA LEU A 53 1.07 -6.72 14.20
C LEU A 53 -0.17 -7.48 14.70
N PHE A 54 -0.74 -8.38 13.89
CA PHE A 54 -1.89 -9.22 14.22
C PHE A 54 -1.54 -10.70 14.40
N VAL A 55 -0.27 -11.03 14.65
CA VAL A 55 0.07 -12.31 15.28
C VAL A 55 -0.47 -12.24 16.71
N ALA A 56 -1.75 -12.57 16.84
CA ALA A 56 -2.49 -12.57 18.07
C ALA A 56 -1.71 -13.39 19.10
N GLU A 57 -1.30 -12.75 20.20
CA GLU A 57 -0.97 -13.48 21.42
C GLU A 57 -2.15 -14.40 21.73
N GLU A 58 -1.95 -15.71 21.65
CA GLU A 58 -3.01 -16.68 21.88
C GLU A 58 -3.62 -16.48 23.28
N PRO A 59 -4.96 -16.36 23.41
CA PRO A 59 -5.62 -16.17 24.68
C PRO A 59 -5.79 -17.49 25.47
N GLU A 60 -4.86 -18.44 25.33
CA GLU A 60 -4.89 -19.74 26.02
C GLU A 60 -4.62 -19.60 27.53
N ARG A 61 -4.14 -18.45 28.02
CA ARG A 61 -3.81 -18.28 29.45
C ARG A 61 -4.92 -17.68 30.32
N TYR A 62 -6.02 -17.18 29.76
CA TYR A 62 -7.08 -16.55 30.57
C TYR A 62 -8.03 -17.55 31.24
N ASN A 63 -8.29 -18.71 30.63
CA ASN A 63 -9.26 -19.68 31.16
C ASN A 63 -8.71 -20.64 32.23
N SER A 64 -7.40 -20.62 32.52
CA SER A 64 -6.79 -21.53 33.50
C SER A 64 -6.87 -21.06 34.95
N ARG A 65 -7.43 -19.86 35.24
CA ARG A 65 -7.61 -19.34 36.62
C ARG A 65 -9.04 -19.37 37.15
N ARG A 66 -10.06 -19.71 36.34
CA ARG A 66 -11.46 -19.80 36.81
C ARG A 66 -11.95 -21.20 37.19
N LYS A 67 -11.11 -22.25 37.07
CA LYS A 67 -11.43 -23.60 37.56
C LYS A 67 -10.71 -23.94 38.88
N GLN A 68 -10.76 -23.03 39.87
CA GLN A 68 -10.31 -23.37 41.22
C GLN A 68 -11.17 -22.81 42.36
N ASN A 69 -12.30 -22.12 42.12
CA ASN A 69 -13.18 -21.67 43.19
C ASN A 69 -14.65 -21.69 42.73
N GLY A 70 -15.41 -22.66 43.24
CA GLY A 70 -16.83 -22.89 42.96
C GLY A 70 -17.21 -24.31 43.37
#